data_AF-A0A2V6KH09-F1
#
_entry.id   AF-A0A2V6KH09-F1
#
_cell.length_a   1.000
_cell.length_b   1.000
_cell.length_c   1.000
_cell.angle_alpha   90.00
_cell.angle_beta   90.00
_cell.angle_gamma   90.00
#
_symmetry.space_group_name_H-M   'P 1'
#
loop_
_entity.id
_entity.type
_entity.pdbx_description
1 polymer ?
#
loop_
_entity_poly.entity_id
_entity_poly.type
_entity_poly.pdbx_seq_one_letter_code
_entity_poly.pdbx_strand_id
1 'polypeptide(L)' 'ALVPLLLGLGMDELSASATLVPRVKRAVQSLTTAECGQLVDETLKLQTPSQILDRCLELASQRYGDLLG' A
#
# COMPACT_ATOMS: atom_id res chain seq x y z
N ALA A 1 -2.90 -1.57 -4.65
CA ALA A 1 -2.81 -0.20 -4.12
C ALA A 1 -2.84 -0.12 -2.58
N LEU A 2 -3.58 -0.98 -1.86
CA LEU A 2 -3.73 -0.85 -0.39
C LEU A 2 -2.58 -1.44 0.45
N VAL A 3 -1.70 -2.26 -0.14
CA VAL A 3 -0.58 -2.92 0.56
C VAL A 3 0.27 -1.93 1.40
N PRO A 4 0.70 -0.76 0.90
CA PRO A 4 1.49 0.20 1.67
C PRO A 4 0.76 0.72 2.92
N LEU A 5 -0.55 0.97 2.82
CA LEU A 5 -1.34 1.44 3.95
C LEU A 5 -1.43 0.37 5.04
N LEU A 6 -1.68 -0.89 4.66
CA LEU A 6 -1.74 -2.01 5.60
C LEU A 6 -0.39 -2.22 6.31
N LEU A 7 0.72 -2.15 5.56
CA LEU A 7 2.06 -2.24 6.16
C LEU A 7 2.36 -1.07 7.09
N GLY A 8 1.97 0.15 6.71
CA GLY A 8 2.17 1.35 7.53
C GLY A 8 1.38 1.31 8.84
N LEU A 9 0.20 0.69 8.82
CA LEU A 9 -0.63 0.45 10.01
C LEU A 9 -0.08 -0.67 10.92
N GLY A 10 1.01 -1.34 10.52
CA GLY A 10 1.66 -2.37 11.32
C GLY A 10 1.04 -3.76 11.17
N MET A 11 0.41 -4.07 10.03
CA MET A 11 -0.04 -5.44 9.77
C MET A 11 1.16 -6.38 9.56
N ASP A 12 1.30 -7.37 10.44
CA ASP A 12 2.37 -8.37 10.36
C ASP A 12 2.10 -9.47 9.32
N GLU A 13 0.83 -9.71 8.97
CA GLU A 13 0.42 -10.78 8.08
C GLU A 13 -0.63 -10.32 7.05
N LEU A 14 -0.54 -10.83 5.82
CA LEU A 14 -1.49 -10.59 4.74
C LEU A 14 -1.94 -11.93 4.16
N SER A 15 -3.23 -12.24 4.28
CA SER A 15 -3.85 -13.42 3.66
C SER A 15 -4.49 -13.05 2.32
N ALA A 16 -4.23 -13.86 1.28
CA ALA A 16 -4.75 -13.65 -0.07
C ALA A 16 -4.87 -14.97 -0.84
N SER A 17 -5.61 -14.96 -1.95
CA SER A 17 -5.62 -16.09 -2.90
C SER A 17 -4.21 -16.45 -3.35
N ALA A 18 -3.91 -17.74 -3.49
CA ALA A 18 -2.58 -18.23 -3.89
C ALA A 18 -2.07 -17.59 -5.20
N THR A 19 -2.98 -17.27 -6.13
CA THR A 19 -2.65 -16.59 -7.40
C THR A 19 -2.17 -15.14 -7.21
N LEU A 20 -2.56 -14.49 -6.12
CA LEU A 20 -2.19 -13.11 -5.78
C LEU A 20 -0.93 -13.03 -4.93
N VAL A 21 -0.55 -14.10 -4.24
CA VAL A 21 0.61 -14.13 -3.33
C VAL A 21 1.89 -13.60 -3.98
N PRO A 22 2.29 -13.99 -5.22
CA PRO A 22 3.49 -13.45 -5.85
C PRO A 22 3.41 -11.93 -6.07
N ARG A 23 2.25 -11.43 -6.47
CA ARG A 23 2.02 -10.00 -6.76
C ARG A 23 2.06 -9.18 -5.47
N VAL A 24 1.41 -9.65 -4.41
CA VAL A 24 1.44 -9.02 -3.08
C VAL A 24 2.85 -9.03 -2.51
N LYS A 25 3.56 -10.17 -2.57
CA LYS A 25 4.95 -10.28 -2.11
C LYS A 25 5.85 -9.26 -2.81
N ARG A 26 5.74 -9.11 -4.13
CA ARG A 26 6.54 -8.14 -4.88
C ARG A 26 6.21 -6.70 -4.52
N ALA A 27 4.93 -6.38 -4.28
CA ALA A 27 4.53 -5.06 -3.79
C ALA A 27 5.10 -4.76 -2.39
N VAL A 28 5.10 -5.74 -1.48
CA VAL A 28 5.74 -5.58 -0.15
C VAL A 28 7.25 -5.33 -0.29
N GLN A 29 7.91 -6.08 -1.18
CA GLN A 29 9.37 -5.96 -1.40
C GLN A 29 9.80 -4.66 -2.08
N SER A 30 8.89 -3.89 -2.70
CA SER A 30 9.20 -2.61 -3.34
C SER A 30 8.92 -1.38 -2.46
N LEU A 31 8.52 -1.60 -1.20
CA LEU A 31 8.16 -0.57 -0.24
C LEU A 31 9.17 -0.50 0.91
N THR A 32 9.30 0.68 1.51
CA THR A 32 10.04 0.84 2.76
C THR A 32 9.09 1.17 3.92
N THR A 33 9.47 0.79 5.14
CA THR A 33 8.70 1.11 6.35
C THR A 33 8.49 2.61 6.53
N ALA A 34 9.49 3.43 6.17
CA ALA A 34 9.41 4.88 6.29
C ALA A 34 8.32 5.47 5.37
N GLU A 35 8.25 5.03 4.11
CA GLU A 35 7.23 5.50 3.15
C GLU A 35 5.83 5.06 3.56
N CYS A 36 5.69 3.83 4.03
CA CYS A 36 4.42 3.31 4.53
C CYS A 36 3.95 4.09 5.79
N GLY A 37 4.86 4.43 6.71
CA GLY A 37 4.56 5.27 7.87
C GLY A 37 4.12 6.67 7.47
N GLN A 38 4.83 7.31 6.53
CA GLN A 38 4.45 8.63 6.01
C GLN A 38 3.06 8.61 5.36
N LEU A 39 2.72 7.55 4.62
CA LEU A 39 1.39 7.39 4.03
C LEU A 39 0.29 7.36 5.12
N VAL A 40 0.53 6.71 6.26
CA VAL A 40 -0.44 6.72 7.38
C VAL A 40 -0.60 8.13 7.94
N ASP A 41 0.50 8.83 8.21
CA ASP A 41 0.47 10.20 8.75
C ASP A 41 -0.26 11.19 7.81
N GLU A 42 -0.16 10.99 6.50
CA GLU A 42 -0.89 11.76 5.50
C GLU A 42 -2.37 11.39 5.47
N THR A 43 -2.69 10.09 5.43
CA THR A 43 -4.08 9.61 5.29
C THR A 43 -4.94 9.95 6.50
N LEU A 44 -4.37 10.00 7.70
CA LEU A 44 -5.06 10.45 8.92
C LEU A 44 -5.50 11.92 8.88
N LYS A 45 -4.93 12.74 7.99
CA LYS A 45 -5.29 14.16 7.82
C LYS A 45 -6.37 14.38 6.76
N LEU A 46 -6.71 13.33 6.00
CA LEU A 46 -7.69 13.40 4.91
C LEU A 46 -9.11 13.24 5.45
N GLN A 47 -10.08 13.84 4.75
CA GLN A 47 -11.47 13.90 5.22
C GLN A 47 -12.39 12.89 4.53
N THR A 48 -11.96 12.30 3.41
CA THR A 48 -12.78 11.35 2.65
C THR A 48 -12.03 10.06 2.32
N PRO A 49 -12.75 8.92 2.23
CA PRO A 49 -12.17 7.67 1.77
C PRO A 49 -11.56 7.75 0.36
N SER A 50 -12.11 8.58 -0.53
CA SER A 50 -11.58 8.77 -1.88
C SER A 50 -10.19 9.39 -1.86
N GLN A 51 -9.97 10.40 -1.04
CA GLN A 51 -8.64 11.02 -0.87
C GLN A 51 -7.61 10.00 -0.34
N ILE A 52 -8.02 9.14 0.60
CA ILE A 52 -7.17 8.08 1.13
C ILE A 52 -6.79 7.09 0.01
N LEU A 53 -7.77 6.67 -0.78
CA LEU A 53 -7.54 5.77 -1.91
C LEU A 53 -6.60 6.40 -2.95
N ASP A 54 -6.79 7.67 -3.28
CA ASP A 54 -5.95 8.39 -4.24
C ASP A 54 -4.49 8.45 -3.77
N ARG A 55 -4.24 8.78 -2.49
CA ARG A 55 -2.89 8.75 -1.91
C ARG A 55 -2.26 7.36 -1.92
N CYS A 56 -3.04 6.32 -1.64
CA CYS A 56 -2.56 4.94 -1.74
C CYS A 56 -2.21 4.56 -3.17
N LEU A 57 -3.01 4.99 -4.15
CA LEU A 57 -2.79 4.75 -5.57
C LEU A 57 -1.54 5.47 -6.08
N GLU A 58 -1.29 6.71 -5.65
CA GLU A 58 -0.07 7.44 -6.02
C GLU A 58 1.19 6.71 -5.55
N LEU A 59 1.27 6.34 -4.27
CA LEU A 59 2.44 5.62 -3.75
C LEU A 59 2.59 4.25 -4.42
N ALA A 60 1.48 3.53 -4.62
CA ALA A 60 1.49 2.24 -5.29
C ALA A 60 2.00 2.34 -6.73
N SER A 61 1.58 3.38 -7.47
CA SER A 61 1.98 3.61 -8.86
C SER A 61 3.46 3.94 -8.97
N GLN A 62 4.00 4.71 -8.01
CA GLN A 62 5.42 5.05 -7.96
C GLN A 62 6.32 3.85 -7.65
N ARG A 63 5.84 2.87 -6.87
CA ARG A 63 6.66 1.77 -6.34
C ARG A 63 6.50 0.45 -7.09
N TYR A 64 5.30 0.18 -7.57
CA TYR A 64 4.95 -1.08 -8.22
C TYR A 64 3.82 -0.88 -9.24
N GLY A 65 3.86 0.23 -10.00
CA GLY A 65 2.82 0.56 -10.98
C GLY A 65 2.59 -0.53 -12.03
N ASP A 66 3.61 -1.31 -12.37
CA ASP A 66 3.50 -2.46 -13.27
C ASP A 66 2.65 -3.62 -12.71
N LEU A 67 2.37 -3.63 -11.41
CA LEU A 67 1.52 -4.62 -10.73
C LEU A 67 0.06 -4.17 -10.54
N LEU A 68 -0.29 -2.94 -10.94
CA LEU A 68 -1.63 -2.39 -10.76
C LEU A 68 -2.63 -2.82 -11.85
N GLY A 69 -2.14 -3.44 -12.92
CA GLY A 69 -2.94 -4.10 -13.97
C GLY A 69 -3.43 -5.48 -13.57
#